data_AF-A0A9X1PPR0-F1
#
_entry.id   AF-A0A9X1PPR0-F1
#
_cell.length_a   1.000
_cell.length_b   1.000
_cell.length_c   1.000
_cell.angle_alpha   90.00
_cell.angle_beta   90.00
_cell.angle_gamma   90.00
#
_symmetry.space_group_name_H-M   'P 1'
#
loop_
_entity.id
_entity.type
_entity.pdbx_description
1 polymer ?
#
loop_
_entity_poly.entity_id
_entity_poly.type
_entity_poly.pdbx_seq_one_letter_code
_entity_poly.pdbx_strand_id
1 'polypeptide(L)'
;MNNQQLFRALLITGMSLGTAWAVRGQFGHAQGAAWAGGIGGLCIILLAKRQDWYAKAFHLALASAAGWGIGGIISYGVVVGYGRGVDFGNVYYGLLMLFVIGGLFGLIGGGLFGIMLSDTQDEPVKWPQLLVELTAGAIIFYYLLIEEFGWLMTPPRSEAWAACFGIAVAMFWYMFRHKYYQAVRLALFAGLGAGFGFAFGNFLQVLGSASELKFNFWNVMEYSIGFFGGIGMAYGVFTSTWPATPTIVRKEAAIAPFFILAAIIPFVVWEQSFGTERLLGILKEIEPFGDGIWTVRRAQSVALLLVIYFAIYSYRKYIRIRPGNHFSFTDKQVSHFFLGYLGLYVTFSILVTMSFLSFYRIEQYLYIVNVIIIMSLIGSHKPHFSERGLNYERWFVNFLFLLAFLAILTAIAVSSHGELHGAQRRF
;
A
#
# COMPACT_ATOMS: atom_id res chain seq x y z
N MET A 1 -0.81 28.98 -12.08
CA MET A 1 0.48 28.81 -11.35
C MET A 1 0.40 27.98 -10.05
N ASN A 2 -0.70 27.28 -9.70
CA ASN A 2 -0.81 26.51 -8.42
C ASN A 2 -0.60 24.98 -8.51
N ASN A 3 -0.37 24.40 -9.70
CA ASN A 3 -0.23 22.94 -9.85
C ASN A 3 1.09 22.37 -9.32
N GLN A 4 2.13 23.20 -9.12
CA GLN A 4 3.45 22.70 -8.68
C GLN A 4 3.42 22.13 -7.25
N GLN A 5 2.67 22.75 -6.34
CA GLN A 5 2.57 22.27 -4.95
C GLN A 5 1.82 20.95 -4.89
N LEU A 6 0.69 20.84 -5.60
CA LEU A 6 -0.05 19.59 -5.74
C LEU A 6 0.85 18.50 -6.35
N PHE A 7 1.53 18.79 -7.47
CA PHE A 7 2.43 17.83 -8.12
C PHE A 7 3.51 17.31 -7.18
N ARG A 8 4.12 18.18 -6.36
CA ARG A 8 5.08 17.76 -5.33
C ARG A 8 4.45 16.83 -4.30
N ALA A 9 3.23 17.10 -3.83
CA ALA A 9 2.54 16.20 -2.91
C ALA A 9 2.29 14.83 -3.55
N LEU A 10 1.79 14.81 -4.79
CA LEU A 10 1.56 13.57 -5.55
C LEU A 10 2.85 12.76 -5.70
N LEU A 11 3.95 13.42 -6.07
CA LEU A 11 5.24 12.77 -6.25
C LEU A 11 5.78 12.20 -4.94
N ILE A 12 5.77 12.98 -3.85
CA ILE A 12 6.31 12.52 -2.56
C ILE A 12 5.48 11.35 -2.01
N THR A 13 4.15 11.43 -2.07
CA THR A 13 3.28 10.33 -1.64
C THR A 13 3.44 9.11 -2.53
N GLY A 14 3.51 9.29 -3.85
CA GLY A 14 3.78 8.22 -4.81
C GLY A 14 5.12 7.54 -4.53
N MET A 15 6.21 8.29 -4.36
CA MET A 15 7.52 7.71 -4.03
C MET A 15 7.51 6.99 -2.68
N SER A 16 6.82 7.53 -1.68
CA SER A 16 6.75 6.95 -0.33
C SER A 16 6.00 5.62 -0.33
N LEU A 17 4.79 5.60 -0.90
CA LEU A 17 4.00 4.37 -0.97
C LEU A 17 4.59 3.40 -1.99
N GLY A 18 5.11 3.86 -3.13
CA GLY A 18 5.82 3.04 -4.11
C GLY A 18 7.03 2.33 -3.52
N THR A 19 7.87 3.04 -2.76
CA THR A 19 9.02 2.43 -2.07
C THR A 19 8.55 1.40 -1.04
N ALA A 20 7.55 1.75 -0.23
CA ALA A 20 7.02 0.82 0.76
C ALA A 20 6.36 -0.41 0.12
N TRP A 21 5.68 -0.26 -1.03
CA TRP A 21 5.04 -1.37 -1.74
C TRP A 21 6.06 -2.28 -2.43
N ALA A 22 7.13 -1.73 -3.00
CA ALA A 22 8.25 -2.52 -3.53
C ALA A 22 8.94 -3.34 -2.44
N VAL A 23 9.11 -2.75 -1.26
CA VAL A 23 9.60 -3.43 -0.06
C VAL A 23 8.62 -4.51 0.41
N ARG A 24 7.30 -4.24 0.37
CA ARG A 24 6.24 -5.22 0.63
C ARG A 24 6.35 -6.46 -0.25
N GLY A 25 6.78 -6.32 -1.50
CA GLY A 25 7.07 -7.44 -2.40
C GLY A 25 8.07 -8.47 -1.83
N GLN A 26 8.87 -8.11 -0.82
CA GLN A 26 9.78 -9.04 -0.15
C GLN A 26 9.13 -9.85 0.96
N PHE A 27 8.08 -9.33 1.59
CA PHE A 27 7.39 -10.02 2.68
C PHE A 27 6.16 -10.78 2.19
N GLY A 28 5.52 -10.27 1.13
CA GLY A 28 4.22 -10.74 0.67
C GLY A 28 3.09 -10.37 1.63
N HIS A 29 1.90 -10.91 1.36
CA HIS A 29 0.77 -10.97 2.28
C HIS A 29 0.20 -9.63 2.78
N ALA A 30 -0.74 -9.73 3.71
CA ALA A 30 -1.53 -8.65 4.28
C ALA A 30 -0.72 -7.74 5.22
N GLN A 31 0.14 -8.31 6.06
CA GLN A 31 0.93 -7.58 7.06
C GLN A 31 1.95 -6.62 6.42
N GLY A 32 2.59 -7.03 5.31
CA GLY A 32 3.47 -6.15 4.55
C GLY A 32 2.67 -5.01 3.89
N ALA A 33 1.51 -5.33 3.31
CA ALA A 33 0.64 -4.33 2.71
C ALA A 33 0.10 -3.34 3.75
N ALA A 34 -0.14 -3.80 4.98
CA ALA A 34 -0.55 -2.94 6.08
C ALA A 34 0.55 -1.95 6.48
N TRP A 35 1.80 -2.41 6.61
CA TRP A 35 2.93 -1.52 6.89
C TRP A 35 3.08 -0.47 5.78
N ALA A 36 3.04 -0.88 4.51
CA ALA A 36 3.12 0.03 3.37
C ALA A 36 1.97 1.06 3.37
N GLY A 37 0.74 0.63 3.59
CA GLY A 37 -0.43 1.50 3.72
C GLY A 37 -0.30 2.52 4.86
N GLY A 38 0.24 2.11 6.00
CA GLY A 38 0.52 3.01 7.12
C GLY A 38 1.53 4.10 6.76
N ILE A 39 2.60 3.75 6.02
CA ILE A 39 3.59 4.70 5.50
C ILE A 39 2.93 5.69 4.53
N GLY A 40 2.10 5.22 3.60
CA GLY A 40 1.37 6.07 2.66
C GLY A 40 0.46 7.08 3.36
N GLY A 41 -0.33 6.62 4.34
CA GLY A 41 -1.20 7.47 5.16
C GLY A 41 -0.42 8.51 5.96
N LEU A 42 0.68 8.13 6.62
CA LEU A 42 1.57 9.04 7.34
C LEU A 42 2.18 10.12 6.43
N CYS A 43 2.58 9.75 5.21
CA CYS A 43 3.10 10.70 4.24
C CYS A 43 2.08 11.80 3.91
N ILE A 44 0.83 11.42 3.65
CA ILE A 44 -0.24 12.39 3.36
C ILE A 44 -0.50 13.30 4.56
N ILE A 45 -0.57 12.73 5.77
CA ILE A 45 -0.76 13.49 7.01
C ILE A 45 0.33 14.54 7.16
N LEU A 46 1.59 14.17 6.88
CA LEU A 46 2.73 15.08 6.93
C LEU A 46 2.65 16.22 5.92
N LEU A 47 2.32 15.90 4.67
CA LEU A 47 2.23 16.87 3.60
C LEU A 47 1.06 17.83 3.77
N ALA A 48 -0.01 17.40 4.46
CA ALA A 48 -1.17 18.24 4.75
C ALA A 48 -0.89 19.41 5.69
N LYS A 49 0.15 19.33 6.53
CA LYS A 49 0.52 20.37 7.52
C LYS A 49 -0.67 20.81 8.40
N ARG A 50 -1.57 19.89 8.69
CA ARG A 50 -2.80 20.08 9.47
C ARG A 50 -2.62 19.60 10.91
N GLN A 51 -2.68 20.51 11.87
CA GLN A 51 -2.48 20.18 13.31
C GLN A 51 -3.54 19.23 13.85
N ASP A 52 -4.78 19.35 13.36
CA ASP A 52 -5.86 18.45 13.72
C ASP A 52 -5.63 17.03 13.20
N TRP A 53 -5.00 16.87 12.04
CA TRP A 53 -4.59 15.55 11.53
C TRP A 53 -3.40 14.98 12.28
N TYR A 54 -2.46 15.83 12.70
CA TYR A 54 -1.36 15.39 13.56
C TYR A 54 -1.87 14.82 14.87
N ALA A 55 -2.87 15.45 15.49
CA ALA A 55 -3.47 14.96 16.73
C ALA A 55 -3.96 13.50 16.60
N LYS A 56 -4.60 13.15 15.47
CA LYS A 56 -5.08 11.79 15.18
C LYS A 56 -4.18 10.98 14.23
N ALA A 57 -2.89 11.33 14.11
CA ALA A 57 -2.00 10.74 13.10
C ALA A 57 -1.94 9.21 13.12
N PHE A 58 -1.88 8.60 14.31
CA PHE A 58 -1.82 7.13 14.43
C PHE A 58 -3.15 6.44 14.11
N HIS A 59 -4.29 7.07 14.35
CA HIS A 59 -5.59 6.51 13.95
C HIS A 59 -5.73 6.53 12.42
N LEU A 60 -5.38 7.67 11.82
CA LEU A 60 -5.37 7.83 10.37
C LEU A 60 -4.41 6.83 9.71
N ALA A 61 -3.18 6.72 10.23
CA ALA A 61 -2.21 5.76 9.73
C ALA A 61 -2.68 4.30 9.91
N LEU A 62 -3.32 3.95 11.03
CA LEU A 62 -3.86 2.62 11.25
C LEU A 62 -5.02 2.31 10.31
N ALA A 63 -5.94 3.25 10.06
CA ALA A 63 -7.04 3.04 9.12
C ALA A 63 -6.52 2.79 7.70
N SER A 64 -5.51 3.54 7.27
CA SER A 64 -4.80 3.30 6.01
C SER A 64 -4.12 1.93 6.00
N ALA A 65 -3.37 1.59 7.05
CA ALA A 65 -2.72 0.30 7.18
C ALA A 65 -3.71 -0.87 7.11
N ALA A 66 -4.83 -0.80 7.84
CA ALA A 66 -5.86 -1.82 7.81
C ALA A 66 -6.44 -2.00 6.40
N GLY A 67 -6.77 -0.92 5.71
CA GLY A 67 -7.41 -1.02 4.39
C GLY A 67 -6.51 -1.62 3.31
N TRP A 68 -5.25 -1.14 3.23
CA TRP A 68 -4.27 -1.72 2.31
C TRP A 68 -3.88 -3.15 2.72
N GLY A 69 -3.84 -3.43 4.03
CA GLY A 69 -3.59 -4.76 4.58
C GLY A 69 -4.64 -5.78 4.17
N ILE A 70 -5.93 -5.42 4.28
CA ILE A 70 -7.05 -6.26 3.82
C ILE A 70 -6.90 -6.61 2.34
N GLY A 71 -6.56 -5.63 1.49
CA GLY A 71 -6.29 -5.91 0.06
C GLY A 71 -5.17 -6.94 -0.13
N GLY A 72 -4.14 -6.91 0.71
CA GLY A 72 -2.99 -7.82 0.63
C GLY A 72 -3.26 -9.32 0.81
N ILE A 73 -4.52 -9.73 1.09
CA ILE A 73 -4.93 -11.15 1.09
C ILE A 73 -5.18 -11.71 -0.32
N ILE A 74 -5.39 -10.85 -1.33
CA ILE A 74 -5.68 -11.30 -2.69
C ILE A 74 -4.44 -11.93 -3.30
N SER A 75 -4.59 -13.16 -3.79
CA SER A 75 -3.57 -13.84 -4.58
C SER A 75 -3.61 -13.36 -6.03
N TYR A 76 -2.47 -13.03 -6.63
CA TYR A 76 -2.44 -12.50 -8.00
C TYR A 76 -1.31 -13.06 -8.87
N GLY A 77 -0.45 -13.93 -8.33
CA GLY A 77 0.72 -14.44 -9.07
C GLY A 77 0.35 -15.17 -10.37
N VAL A 78 -0.78 -15.89 -10.39
CA VAL A 78 -1.31 -16.53 -11.61
C VAL A 78 -1.74 -15.48 -12.64
N VAL A 79 -2.38 -14.39 -12.18
CA VAL A 79 -2.86 -13.29 -13.04
C VAL A 79 -1.70 -12.52 -13.67
N VAL A 80 -0.61 -12.32 -12.91
CA VAL A 80 0.67 -11.81 -13.43
C VAL A 80 1.21 -12.71 -14.54
N GLY A 81 1.03 -14.03 -14.43
CA GLY A 81 1.37 -15.00 -15.45
C GLY A 81 0.55 -14.88 -16.74
N TYR A 82 -0.72 -14.47 -16.66
CA TYR A 82 -1.54 -14.22 -17.87
C TYR A 82 -0.96 -13.10 -18.73
N GLY A 83 -0.41 -12.04 -18.10
CA GLY A 83 0.24 -10.93 -18.79
C GLY A 83 1.50 -11.32 -19.57
N ARG A 84 2.08 -12.50 -19.30
CA ARG A 84 3.30 -13.01 -19.95
C ARG A 84 3.01 -13.87 -21.19
N GLY A 85 1.74 -14.03 -21.55
CA GLY A 85 1.31 -14.78 -22.74
C GLY A 85 1.54 -14.01 -24.04
N VAL A 86 1.21 -14.65 -25.16
CA VAL A 86 1.30 -14.07 -26.52
C VAL A 86 -0.07 -13.88 -27.18
N ASP A 87 -1.13 -14.39 -26.56
CA ASP A 87 -2.51 -14.19 -27.02
C ASP A 87 -3.09 -12.89 -26.45
N PHE A 88 -3.69 -12.08 -27.33
CA PHE A 88 -4.25 -10.78 -26.96
C PHE A 88 -5.36 -10.92 -25.90
N GLY A 89 -6.28 -11.88 -26.07
CA GLY A 89 -7.40 -12.07 -25.16
C GLY A 89 -6.93 -12.42 -23.75
N ASN A 90 -6.00 -13.36 -23.64
CA ASN A 90 -5.42 -13.80 -22.37
C ASN A 90 -4.63 -12.67 -21.66
N VAL A 91 -3.77 -11.96 -22.40
CA VAL A 91 -2.95 -10.87 -21.83
C VAL A 91 -3.83 -9.68 -21.44
N TYR A 92 -4.81 -9.31 -22.27
CA TYR A 92 -5.74 -8.23 -21.94
C TYR A 92 -6.56 -8.57 -20.70
N TYR A 93 -7.06 -9.80 -20.60
CA TYR A 93 -7.72 -10.29 -19.39
C TYR A 93 -6.79 -10.19 -18.17
N GLY A 94 -5.54 -10.62 -18.29
CA GLY A 94 -4.53 -10.49 -17.24
C GLY A 94 -4.36 -9.04 -16.75
N LEU A 95 -4.13 -8.11 -17.67
CA LEU A 95 -3.97 -6.69 -17.33
C LEU A 95 -5.25 -6.10 -16.69
N LEU A 96 -6.44 -6.45 -17.20
CA LEU A 96 -7.70 -6.00 -16.63
C LEU A 96 -7.93 -6.55 -15.22
N MET A 97 -7.63 -7.83 -14.98
CA MET A 97 -7.80 -8.42 -13.66
C MET A 97 -6.78 -7.86 -12.66
N LEU A 98 -5.53 -7.58 -13.09
CA LEU A 98 -4.58 -6.85 -12.25
C LEU A 98 -5.04 -5.42 -11.96
N PHE A 99 -5.65 -4.75 -12.93
CA PHE A 99 -6.30 -3.46 -12.71
C PHE A 99 -7.40 -3.55 -11.66
N VAL A 100 -8.26 -4.58 -11.70
CA VAL A 100 -9.30 -4.82 -10.70
C VAL A 100 -8.70 -5.10 -9.32
N ILE A 101 -7.71 -5.99 -9.22
CA ILE A 101 -7.06 -6.36 -7.96
C ILE A 101 -6.37 -5.14 -7.33
N GLY A 102 -5.57 -4.41 -8.11
CA GLY A 102 -4.93 -3.17 -7.64
C GLY A 102 -5.98 -2.12 -7.27
N GLY A 103 -7.07 -2.05 -8.04
CA GLY A 103 -8.25 -1.25 -7.75
C GLY A 103 -8.79 -1.53 -6.36
N LEU A 104 -9.04 -2.80 -6.03
CA LEU A 104 -9.53 -3.21 -4.71
C LEU A 104 -8.58 -2.82 -3.59
N PHE A 105 -7.25 -2.93 -3.79
CA PHE A 105 -6.27 -2.47 -2.79
C PHE A 105 -6.44 -0.98 -2.48
N GLY A 106 -6.45 -0.16 -3.53
CA GLY A 106 -6.58 1.29 -3.39
C GLY A 106 -7.95 1.74 -2.91
N LEU A 107 -9.03 1.08 -3.35
CA LEU A 107 -10.39 1.36 -2.92
C LEU A 107 -10.51 1.22 -1.41
N ILE A 108 -10.15 0.05 -0.86
CA ILE A 108 -10.27 -0.24 0.57
C ILE A 108 -9.26 0.59 1.38
N GLY A 109 -8.00 0.66 0.92
CA GLY A 109 -6.95 1.46 1.57
C GLY A 109 -7.27 2.95 1.65
N GLY A 110 -7.64 3.56 0.53
CA GLY A 110 -8.07 4.95 0.46
C GLY A 110 -9.41 5.20 1.15
N GLY A 111 -10.34 4.25 1.07
CA GLY A 111 -11.67 4.36 1.67
C GLY A 111 -11.66 4.37 3.19
N LEU A 112 -10.97 3.42 3.84
CA LEU A 112 -10.86 3.41 5.31
C LEU A 112 -10.08 4.63 5.83
N PHE A 113 -9.03 5.05 5.11
CA PHE A 113 -8.32 6.29 5.41
C PHE A 113 -9.24 7.52 5.30
N GLY A 114 -10.05 7.58 4.24
CA GLY A 114 -11.04 8.65 4.03
C GLY A 114 -12.13 8.70 5.09
N ILE A 115 -12.67 7.54 5.49
CA ILE A 115 -13.66 7.45 6.57
C ILE A 115 -13.07 8.01 7.88
N MET A 116 -11.82 7.66 8.22
CA MET A 116 -11.16 8.20 9.41
C MET A 116 -10.83 9.70 9.29
N LEU A 117 -10.61 10.22 8.09
CA LEU A 117 -10.49 11.67 7.86
C LEU A 117 -11.83 12.39 8.07
N SER A 118 -12.95 11.76 7.70
CA SER A 118 -14.31 12.25 7.92
C SER A 118 -14.80 12.17 9.37
N ASP A 119 -14.11 11.44 10.24
CA ASP A 119 -14.43 11.31 11.67
C ASP A 119 -14.36 12.66 12.41
N THR A 120 -15.48 13.06 13.04
CA THR A 120 -15.62 14.29 13.82
C THR A 120 -16.25 14.02 15.20
N GLN A 121 -16.26 15.01 16.10
CA GLN A 121 -16.94 14.87 17.40
C GLN A 121 -18.45 14.78 17.26
N ASP A 122 -19.04 15.55 16.33
CA ASP A 122 -20.49 15.61 16.12
C ASP A 122 -21.00 14.38 15.33
N GLU A 123 -20.17 13.86 14.43
CA GLU A 123 -20.47 12.68 13.62
C GLU A 123 -19.30 11.68 13.69
N PRO A 124 -19.17 10.94 14.80
CA PRO A 124 -18.11 9.96 14.95
C PRO A 124 -18.39 8.72 14.09
N VAL A 125 -17.31 8.14 13.55
CA VAL A 125 -17.39 6.89 12.80
C VAL A 125 -17.82 5.76 13.72
N LYS A 126 -18.91 5.08 13.34
CA LYS A 126 -19.44 3.92 14.06
C LYS A 126 -18.64 2.66 13.70
N TRP A 127 -17.39 2.58 14.17
CA TRP A 127 -16.46 1.48 13.84
C TRP A 127 -17.03 0.07 14.03
N PRO A 128 -17.72 -0.27 15.14
CA PRO A 128 -18.30 -1.61 15.28
C PRO A 128 -19.32 -1.94 14.19
N GLN A 129 -20.19 -0.98 13.85
CA GLN A 129 -21.16 -1.14 12.77
C GLN A 129 -20.45 -1.29 11.42
N LEU A 130 -19.49 -0.41 11.11
CA LEU A 130 -18.71 -0.49 9.88
C LEU A 130 -18.06 -1.87 9.74
N LEU A 131 -17.35 -2.36 10.77
CA LEU A 131 -16.69 -3.66 10.73
C LEU A 131 -17.65 -4.82 10.49
N VAL A 132 -18.85 -4.80 11.10
CA VAL A 132 -19.90 -5.80 10.85
C VAL A 132 -20.37 -5.74 9.39
N GLU A 133 -20.62 -4.55 8.86
CA GLU A 133 -21.04 -4.37 7.46
C GLU A 133 -19.97 -4.82 6.46
N LEU A 134 -18.70 -4.47 6.70
CA LEU A 134 -17.58 -4.92 5.85
C LEU A 134 -17.47 -6.46 5.86
N THR A 135 -17.59 -7.07 7.05
CA THR A 135 -17.53 -8.53 7.21
C THR A 135 -18.69 -9.22 6.50
N ALA A 136 -19.91 -8.72 6.68
CA ALA A 136 -21.10 -9.23 6.00
C ALA A 136 -20.98 -9.09 4.47
N GLY A 137 -20.50 -7.94 3.98
CA GLY A 137 -20.23 -7.72 2.57
C GLY A 137 -19.23 -8.74 2.01
N ALA A 138 -18.13 -8.98 2.71
CA ALA A 138 -17.14 -9.99 2.32
C ALA A 138 -17.77 -11.38 2.17
N ILE A 139 -18.54 -11.83 3.16
CA ILE A 139 -19.16 -13.16 3.17
C ILE A 139 -20.18 -13.30 2.03
N ILE A 140 -21.09 -12.32 1.89
CA ILE A 140 -22.17 -12.35 0.89
C ILE A 140 -21.60 -12.41 -0.52
N PHE A 141 -20.65 -11.53 -0.85
CA PHE A 141 -20.10 -11.48 -2.21
C PHE A 141 -19.15 -12.63 -2.51
N TYR A 142 -18.40 -13.13 -1.52
CA TYR A 142 -17.60 -14.33 -1.73
C TYR A 142 -18.50 -15.52 -2.08
N TYR A 143 -19.54 -15.77 -1.29
CA TYR A 143 -20.47 -16.86 -1.54
C TYR A 143 -21.18 -16.71 -2.90
N LEU A 144 -21.72 -15.53 -3.19
CA LEU A 144 -22.44 -15.29 -4.44
C LEU A 144 -21.55 -15.44 -5.69
N LEU A 145 -20.37 -14.80 -5.70
CA LEU A 145 -19.54 -14.75 -6.90
C LEU A 145 -18.74 -16.04 -7.11
N ILE A 146 -18.29 -16.67 -6.02
CA ILE A 146 -17.39 -17.82 -6.09
C ILE A 146 -18.17 -19.13 -5.97
N GLU A 147 -18.95 -19.31 -4.91
CA GLU A 147 -19.64 -20.59 -4.65
C GLU A 147 -20.85 -20.79 -5.57
N GLU A 148 -21.68 -19.75 -5.76
CA GLU A 148 -22.88 -19.86 -6.59
C GLU A 148 -22.58 -19.68 -8.09
N PHE A 149 -21.83 -18.63 -8.47
CA PHE A 149 -21.59 -18.32 -9.88
C PHE A 149 -20.32 -18.95 -10.47
N GLY A 150 -19.40 -19.45 -9.65
CA GLY A 150 -18.15 -20.03 -10.13
C GLY A 150 -17.26 -19.03 -10.88
N TRP A 151 -17.35 -17.72 -10.59
CA TRP A 151 -16.54 -16.70 -11.24
C TRP A 151 -15.13 -16.69 -10.66
N LEU A 152 -14.29 -17.61 -11.12
CA LEU A 152 -12.92 -17.73 -10.66
C LEU A 152 -12.01 -16.77 -11.44
N MET A 153 -11.19 -15.98 -10.74
CA MET A 153 -10.20 -15.06 -11.33
C MET A 153 -8.78 -15.63 -11.23
N THR A 154 -8.49 -16.37 -10.15
CA THR A 154 -7.15 -16.79 -9.74
C THR A 154 -6.94 -18.30 -9.55
N PRO A 155 -7.70 -19.22 -10.19
CA PRO A 155 -7.61 -20.64 -9.86
C PRO A 155 -6.21 -21.22 -10.15
N PRO A 156 -5.71 -22.17 -9.33
CA PRO A 156 -6.34 -22.80 -8.17
C PRO A 156 -6.06 -22.06 -6.84
N ARG A 157 -5.74 -20.76 -6.87
CA ARG A 157 -5.48 -19.95 -5.67
C ARG A 157 -6.78 -19.46 -5.03
N SER A 158 -6.63 -18.83 -3.87
CA SER A 158 -7.74 -18.24 -3.12
C SER A 158 -8.38 -17.08 -3.89
N GLU A 159 -9.70 -17.13 -4.04
CA GLU A 159 -10.53 -16.10 -4.70
C GLU A 159 -10.92 -14.96 -3.75
N ALA A 160 -10.01 -14.58 -2.85
CA ALA A 160 -10.26 -13.54 -1.85
C ALA A 160 -10.56 -12.15 -2.45
N TRP A 161 -10.33 -11.95 -3.76
CA TRP A 161 -10.76 -10.75 -4.47
C TRP A 161 -12.27 -10.52 -4.36
N ALA A 162 -13.09 -11.59 -4.33
CA ALA A 162 -14.54 -11.47 -4.22
C ALA A 162 -14.96 -10.98 -2.82
N ALA A 163 -14.27 -11.44 -1.78
CA ALA A 163 -14.46 -10.94 -0.42
C ALA A 163 -14.05 -9.46 -0.32
N CYS A 164 -12.90 -9.08 -0.89
CA CYS A 164 -12.47 -7.68 -0.94
C CYS A 164 -13.44 -6.80 -1.76
N PHE A 165 -14.00 -7.32 -2.85
CA PHE A 165 -15.04 -6.64 -3.61
C PHE A 165 -16.28 -6.38 -2.76
N GLY A 166 -16.75 -7.39 -2.02
CA GLY A 166 -17.85 -7.23 -1.06
C GLY A 166 -17.57 -6.21 0.04
N ILE A 167 -16.35 -6.20 0.59
CA ILE A 167 -15.88 -5.17 1.53
C ILE A 167 -15.97 -3.79 0.89
N ALA A 168 -15.50 -3.62 -0.34
CA ALA A 168 -15.55 -2.34 -1.05
C ALA A 168 -17.01 -1.88 -1.24
N VAL A 169 -17.91 -2.76 -1.67
CA VAL A 169 -19.34 -2.45 -1.85
C VAL A 169 -19.97 -1.99 -0.53
N ALA A 170 -19.78 -2.76 0.55
CA ALA A 170 -20.31 -2.40 1.88
C ALA A 170 -19.73 -1.08 2.39
N MET A 171 -18.45 -0.84 2.16
CA MET A 171 -17.77 0.40 2.54
C MET A 171 -18.35 1.61 1.78
N PHE A 172 -18.56 1.50 0.46
CA PHE A 172 -19.21 2.56 -0.31
C PHE A 172 -20.64 2.82 0.17
N TRP A 173 -21.41 1.75 0.43
CA TRP A 173 -22.75 1.87 0.98
C TRP A 173 -22.75 2.63 2.32
N TYR A 174 -21.82 2.31 3.21
CA TYR A 174 -21.63 3.03 4.46
C TYR A 174 -21.31 4.52 4.22
N MET A 175 -20.33 4.82 3.36
CA MET A 175 -19.95 6.19 3.04
C MET A 175 -21.11 7.01 2.46
N PHE A 176 -21.94 6.43 1.58
CA PHE A 176 -23.09 7.14 1.01
C PHE A 176 -24.17 7.43 2.06
N ARG A 177 -24.49 6.47 2.93
CA ARG A 177 -25.48 6.66 4.00
C ARG A 177 -25.05 7.72 5.02
N HIS A 178 -23.75 7.83 5.26
CA HIS A 178 -23.14 8.83 6.14
C HIS A 178 -22.69 10.10 5.41
N LYS A 179 -23.00 10.25 4.12
CA LYS A 179 -22.65 11.44 3.30
C LYS A 179 -21.15 11.76 3.27
N TYR A 180 -20.28 10.75 3.44
CA TYR A 180 -18.82 10.88 3.37
C TYR A 180 -18.32 10.93 1.90
N TYR A 181 -18.86 11.86 1.12
CA TYR A 181 -18.59 11.97 -0.32
C TYR A 181 -17.10 12.22 -0.66
N GLN A 182 -16.35 12.84 0.25
CA GLN A 182 -14.92 13.07 0.09
C GLN A 182 -14.12 11.79 0.32
N ALA A 183 -14.58 10.91 1.22
CA ALA A 183 -14.03 9.57 1.39
C ALA A 183 -14.31 8.70 0.14
N VAL A 184 -15.51 8.80 -0.45
CA VAL A 184 -15.85 8.15 -1.73
C VAL A 184 -14.88 8.59 -2.83
N ARG A 185 -14.67 9.90 -2.97
CA ARG A 185 -13.71 10.46 -3.94
C ARG A 185 -12.30 9.92 -3.73
N LEU A 186 -11.83 9.94 -2.49
CA LEU A 186 -10.51 9.43 -2.14
C LEU A 186 -10.35 7.95 -2.46
N ALA A 187 -11.32 7.11 -2.07
CA ALA A 187 -11.33 5.69 -2.37
C ALA A 187 -11.20 5.45 -3.88
N LEU A 188 -12.02 6.13 -4.69
CA LEU A 188 -12.01 5.97 -6.14
C LEU A 188 -10.68 6.37 -6.78
N PHE A 189 -10.07 7.50 -6.40
CA PHE A 189 -8.78 7.87 -6.97
C PHE A 189 -7.64 6.98 -6.50
N ALA A 190 -7.64 6.56 -5.24
CA ALA A 190 -6.68 5.57 -4.73
C ALA A 190 -6.81 4.24 -5.49
N GLY A 191 -8.04 3.77 -5.69
CA GLY A 191 -8.36 2.57 -6.49
C GLY A 191 -7.90 2.68 -7.94
N LEU A 192 -8.31 3.74 -8.66
CA LEU A 192 -7.88 3.98 -10.04
C LEU A 192 -6.36 4.04 -10.16
N GLY A 193 -5.69 4.72 -9.23
CA GLY A 193 -4.24 4.82 -9.19
C GLY A 193 -3.57 3.46 -8.98
N ALA A 194 -3.99 2.71 -7.96
CA ALA A 194 -3.41 1.41 -7.64
C ALA A 194 -3.70 0.36 -8.72
N GLY A 195 -4.92 0.34 -9.27
CA GLY A 195 -5.30 -0.52 -10.39
C GLY A 195 -4.49 -0.24 -11.64
N PHE A 196 -4.39 1.03 -12.03
CA PHE A 196 -3.52 1.43 -13.14
C PHE A 196 -2.07 1.02 -12.89
N GLY A 197 -1.56 1.31 -11.69
CA GLY A 197 -0.19 0.99 -11.30
C GLY A 197 0.11 -0.50 -11.35
N PHE A 198 -0.86 -1.36 -11.05
CA PHE A 198 -0.68 -2.80 -11.15
C PHE A 198 -0.64 -3.27 -12.61
N ALA A 199 -1.63 -2.92 -13.41
CA ALA A 199 -1.67 -3.32 -14.82
C ALA A 199 -0.46 -2.78 -15.59
N PHE A 200 -0.15 -1.49 -15.43
CA PHE A 200 1.03 -0.88 -16.04
C PHE A 200 2.34 -1.47 -15.50
N GLY A 201 2.40 -1.74 -14.19
CA GLY A 201 3.55 -2.40 -13.57
C GLY A 201 3.81 -3.80 -14.14
N ASN A 202 2.76 -4.58 -14.40
CA ASN A 202 2.90 -5.90 -15.01
C ASN A 202 3.34 -5.80 -16.47
N PHE A 203 2.81 -4.84 -17.23
CA PHE A 203 3.32 -4.52 -18.56
C PHE A 203 4.83 -4.22 -18.55
N LEU A 204 5.30 -3.36 -17.63
CA LEU A 204 6.73 -3.09 -17.47
C LEU A 204 7.52 -4.34 -17.06
N GLN A 205 6.91 -5.21 -16.24
CA GLN A 205 7.54 -6.45 -15.80
C GLN A 205 7.72 -7.44 -16.94
N VAL A 206 6.77 -7.49 -17.86
CA VAL A 206 6.83 -8.30 -19.08
C VAL A 206 7.91 -7.79 -20.01
N LEU A 207 7.92 -6.48 -20.33
CA LEU A 207 8.94 -5.88 -21.18
C LEU A 207 10.36 -6.03 -20.60
N GLY A 208 10.51 -5.84 -19.30
CA GLY A 208 11.78 -6.04 -18.62
C GLY A 208 12.25 -7.49 -18.62
N SER A 209 11.31 -8.44 -18.54
CA SER A 209 11.65 -9.86 -18.71
C SER A 209 12.10 -10.18 -20.14
N ALA A 210 11.50 -9.52 -21.14
CA ALA A 210 11.87 -9.68 -22.55
C ALA A 210 13.19 -8.99 -22.90
N SER A 211 13.61 -7.97 -22.15
CA SER A 211 14.85 -7.23 -22.43
C SER A 211 16.12 -7.88 -21.88
N GLU A 212 16.02 -9.04 -21.22
CA GLU A 212 17.13 -9.78 -20.58
C GLU A 212 17.99 -8.96 -19.59
N LEU A 213 17.48 -7.80 -19.15
CA LEU A 213 18.17 -6.97 -18.16
C LEU A 213 18.08 -7.68 -16.81
N LYS A 214 19.24 -7.89 -16.18
CA LYS A 214 19.32 -8.49 -14.83
C LYS A 214 18.88 -7.48 -13.76
N PHE A 215 17.57 -7.26 -13.69
CA PHE A 215 16.94 -6.41 -12.69
C PHE A 215 15.67 -7.08 -12.15
N ASN A 216 15.31 -6.76 -10.91
CA ASN A 216 14.10 -7.30 -10.31
C ASN A 216 12.85 -6.55 -10.82
N PHE A 217 12.36 -6.97 -11.98
CA PHE A 217 11.17 -6.39 -12.59
C PHE A 217 9.86 -6.71 -11.84
N TRP A 218 9.84 -7.72 -10.98
CA TRP A 218 8.73 -7.92 -10.03
C TRP A 218 8.62 -6.73 -9.07
N ASN A 219 9.76 -6.25 -8.55
CA ASN A 219 9.76 -5.05 -7.71
C ASN A 219 9.39 -3.77 -8.46
N VAL A 220 9.66 -3.68 -9.77
CA VAL A 220 9.16 -2.56 -10.60
C VAL A 220 7.64 -2.56 -10.66
N MET A 221 7.03 -3.74 -10.83
CA MET A 221 5.58 -3.90 -10.79
C MET A 221 5.03 -3.49 -9.42
N GLU A 222 5.58 -4.03 -8.33
CA GLU A 222 5.16 -3.69 -6.96
C GLU A 222 5.33 -2.19 -6.66
N TYR A 223 6.45 -1.59 -7.08
CA TYR A 223 6.68 -0.15 -6.96
C TYR A 223 5.60 0.65 -7.70
N SER A 224 5.22 0.21 -8.91
CA SER A 224 4.20 0.87 -9.72
C SER A 224 2.83 0.89 -9.03
N ILE A 225 2.43 -0.23 -8.39
CA ILE A 225 1.19 -0.29 -7.60
C ILE A 225 1.19 0.81 -6.52
N GLY A 226 2.23 0.84 -5.69
CA GLY A 226 2.32 1.80 -4.60
C GLY A 226 2.48 3.24 -5.09
N PHE A 227 3.22 3.46 -6.18
CA PHE A 227 3.47 4.78 -6.73
C PHE A 227 2.21 5.44 -7.26
N PHE A 228 1.50 4.76 -8.15
CA PHE A 228 0.25 5.30 -8.70
C PHE A 228 -0.89 5.26 -7.69
N GLY A 229 -0.93 4.25 -6.80
CA GLY A 229 -1.86 4.23 -5.66
C GLY A 229 -1.65 5.41 -4.71
N GLY A 230 -0.40 5.77 -4.43
CA GLY A 230 -0.04 6.91 -3.59
C GLY A 230 -0.39 8.25 -4.24
N ILE A 231 -0.16 8.39 -5.55
CA ILE A 231 -0.63 9.54 -6.34
C ILE A 231 -2.16 9.64 -6.25
N GLY A 232 -2.86 8.53 -6.44
CA GLY A 232 -4.32 8.46 -6.34
C GLY A 232 -4.83 8.91 -4.98
N MET A 233 -4.25 8.39 -3.90
CA MET A 233 -4.58 8.81 -2.53
C MET A 233 -4.32 10.31 -2.31
N ALA A 234 -3.12 10.79 -2.64
CA ALA A 234 -2.78 12.19 -2.46
C ALA A 234 -3.69 13.10 -3.28
N TYR A 235 -3.97 12.75 -4.54
CA TYR A 235 -4.89 13.51 -5.39
C TYR A 235 -6.29 13.53 -4.77
N GLY A 236 -6.81 12.39 -4.31
CA GLY A 236 -8.09 12.31 -3.63
C GLY A 236 -8.16 13.20 -2.38
N VAL A 237 -7.10 13.24 -1.58
CA VAL A 237 -7.04 14.04 -0.35
C VAL A 237 -6.91 15.53 -0.62
N PHE A 238 -5.90 15.92 -1.39
CA PHE A 238 -5.57 17.33 -1.64
C PHE A 238 -6.55 17.99 -2.61
N THR A 239 -7.37 17.20 -3.31
CA THR A 239 -8.47 17.74 -4.14
C THR A 239 -9.85 17.69 -3.48
N SER A 240 -9.90 17.45 -2.17
CA SER A 240 -11.14 17.39 -1.38
C SER A 240 -11.10 18.33 -0.18
N THR A 241 -12.28 18.67 0.31
CA THR A 241 -12.50 19.44 1.55
C THR A 241 -12.76 18.46 2.70
N TRP A 242 -12.13 18.68 3.85
CA TRP A 242 -12.23 17.77 5.00
C TRP A 242 -12.62 18.55 6.24
N PRO A 243 -13.49 17.99 7.10
CA PRO A 243 -13.97 18.70 8.29
C PRO A 243 -12.81 19.07 9.22
N ALA A 244 -12.97 20.16 9.96
CA ALA A 244 -12.05 20.53 11.02
C ALA A 244 -12.31 19.64 12.23
N THR A 245 -11.25 19.09 12.80
CA THR A 245 -11.35 18.29 14.04
C THR A 245 -10.56 18.94 15.18
N PRO A 246 -10.80 18.55 16.43
CA PRO A 246 -9.99 19.04 17.55
C PRO A 246 -8.50 18.81 17.30
N THR A 247 -7.68 19.80 17.68
CA THR A 247 -6.23 19.71 17.56
C THR A 247 -5.58 18.96 18.72
N ILE A 248 -6.37 18.53 19.69
CA ILE A 248 -5.92 17.86 20.91
C ILE A 248 -6.76 16.60 21.11
N VAL A 249 -6.10 15.47 21.31
CA VAL A 249 -6.75 14.18 21.57
C VAL A 249 -6.36 13.63 22.94
N ARG A 250 -7.21 12.74 23.47
CA ARG A 250 -6.92 11.99 24.69
C ARG A 250 -5.78 11.00 24.45
N LYS A 251 -4.90 10.90 25.43
CA LYS A 251 -3.71 10.06 25.35
C LYS A 251 -4.05 8.60 25.18
N GLU A 252 -5.07 8.13 25.90
CA GLU A 252 -5.51 6.74 25.90
C GLU A 252 -5.95 6.29 24.51
N ALA A 253 -6.62 7.17 23.74
CA ALA A 253 -7.07 6.88 22.39
C ALA A 253 -5.90 6.60 21.44
N ALA A 254 -4.75 7.28 21.61
CA ALA A 254 -3.60 7.13 20.74
C ALA A 254 -2.74 5.88 21.02
N ILE A 255 -2.90 5.22 22.18
CA ILE A 255 -2.03 4.12 22.61
C ILE A 255 -2.22 2.87 21.76
N ALA A 256 -3.47 2.44 21.55
CA ALA A 256 -3.73 1.21 20.80
C ALA A 256 -3.30 1.33 19.32
N PRO A 257 -3.67 2.40 18.58
CA PRO A 257 -3.20 2.57 17.21
C PRO A 257 -1.68 2.68 17.11
N PHE A 258 -1.06 3.40 18.05
CA PHE A 258 0.39 3.47 18.14
C PHE A 258 1.02 2.08 18.31
N PHE A 259 0.54 1.28 19.26
CA PHE A 259 1.09 -0.03 19.56
C PHE A 259 0.92 -1.01 18.39
N ILE A 260 -0.24 -0.97 17.72
CA ILE A 260 -0.47 -1.78 16.52
C ILE A 260 0.53 -1.41 15.42
N LEU A 261 0.71 -0.11 15.13
CA LEU A 261 1.62 0.35 14.09
C LEU A 261 3.09 0.11 14.43
N ALA A 262 3.52 0.45 15.64
CA ALA A 262 4.94 0.47 16.01
C ALA A 262 5.48 -0.87 16.51
N ALA A 263 4.61 -1.77 16.99
CA ALA A 263 5.01 -3.07 17.53
C ALA A 263 4.35 -4.23 16.78
N ILE A 264 3.02 -4.30 16.74
CA ILE A 264 2.31 -5.49 16.24
C ILE A 264 2.58 -5.74 14.75
N ILE A 265 2.35 -4.75 13.88
CA ILE A 265 2.57 -4.91 12.43
C ILE A 265 4.04 -5.30 12.15
N PRO A 266 5.07 -4.58 12.65
CA PRO A 266 6.46 -4.96 12.44
C PRO A 266 6.82 -6.34 12.99
N PHE A 267 6.28 -6.70 14.16
CA PHE A 267 6.51 -8.01 14.77
C PHE A 267 5.92 -9.14 13.94
N VAL A 268 4.68 -9.00 13.45
CA VAL A 268 4.04 -10.00 12.58
C VAL A 268 4.80 -10.13 11.26
N VAL A 269 5.29 -9.01 10.69
CA VAL A 269 6.15 -9.07 9.50
C VAL A 269 7.45 -9.82 9.79
N TRP A 270 8.09 -9.58 10.94
CA TRP A 270 9.26 -10.32 11.36
C TRP A 270 8.98 -11.82 11.47
N GLU A 271 7.96 -12.18 12.24
CA GLU A 271 7.60 -13.57 12.54
C GLU A 271 7.25 -14.36 11.26
N GLN A 272 6.50 -13.76 10.33
CA GLN A 272 6.11 -14.42 9.09
C GLN A 272 7.22 -14.44 8.01
N SER A 273 8.16 -13.49 8.04
CA SER A 273 9.11 -13.32 6.92
C SER A 273 10.50 -13.84 7.21
N PHE A 274 10.92 -13.89 8.47
CA PHE A 274 12.27 -14.28 8.89
C PHE A 274 12.38 -15.78 9.24
N GLY A 275 11.62 -16.63 8.55
CA GLY A 275 11.69 -18.09 8.72
C GLY A 275 13.07 -18.66 8.39
N THR A 276 13.57 -19.55 9.24
CA THR A 276 14.94 -20.11 9.14
C THR A 276 15.17 -20.82 7.81
N GLU A 277 14.23 -21.64 7.35
CA GLU A 277 14.35 -22.39 6.09
C GLU A 277 14.48 -21.46 4.88
N ARG A 278 13.62 -20.44 4.81
CA ARG A 278 13.64 -19.43 3.76
C ARG A 278 14.99 -18.71 3.70
N LEU A 279 15.46 -18.24 4.84
CA LEU A 279 16.72 -17.48 4.93
C LEU A 279 17.94 -18.36 4.62
N LEU A 280 17.95 -19.63 5.05
CA LEU A 280 18.99 -20.59 4.67
C LEU A 280 18.97 -20.88 3.16
N GLY A 281 17.79 -20.95 2.54
CA GLY A 281 17.64 -21.11 1.09
C GLY A 281 18.31 -19.97 0.31
N ILE A 282 17.99 -18.72 0.68
CA ILE A 282 18.60 -17.53 0.09
C ILE A 282 20.12 -17.53 0.30
N LEU A 283 20.58 -17.85 1.52
CA LEU A 283 22.01 -17.81 1.84
C LEU A 283 22.81 -18.84 1.05
N LYS A 284 22.26 -20.04 0.81
CA LYS A 284 22.92 -21.08 0.01
C LYS A 284 23.15 -20.64 -1.44
N GLU A 285 22.29 -19.80 -2.00
CA GLU A 285 22.45 -19.26 -3.35
C GLU A 285 23.56 -18.18 -3.41
N ILE A 286 23.76 -17.44 -2.32
CA ILE A 286 24.74 -16.34 -2.25
C ILE A 286 26.13 -16.86 -1.83
N GLU A 287 26.18 -17.71 -0.81
CA GLU A 287 27.41 -18.19 -0.19
C GLU A 287 27.30 -19.70 0.14
N PRO A 288 27.52 -20.60 -0.84
CA PRO A 288 27.28 -22.04 -0.70
C PRO A 288 28.13 -22.73 0.39
N PHE A 289 29.26 -22.12 0.76
CA PHE A 289 30.27 -22.70 1.66
C PHE A 289 30.38 -21.97 3.01
N GLY A 290 29.52 -20.98 3.29
CA GLY A 290 29.52 -20.20 4.52
C GLY A 290 28.81 -20.91 5.68
N ASP A 291 29.11 -20.50 6.93
CA ASP A 291 28.37 -20.95 8.11
C ASP A 291 26.98 -20.30 8.15
N GLY A 292 26.04 -20.95 7.47
CA GLY A 292 24.74 -20.36 7.17
C GLY A 292 23.84 -20.13 8.40
N ILE A 293 24.01 -20.93 9.45
CA ILE A 293 23.09 -20.90 10.60
C ILE A 293 23.33 -19.66 11.46
N TRP A 294 24.59 -19.28 11.69
CA TRP A 294 24.91 -18.11 12.50
C TRP A 294 24.50 -16.80 11.83
N THR A 295 24.69 -16.68 10.51
CA THR A 295 24.27 -15.50 9.74
C THR A 295 22.77 -15.33 9.78
N VAL A 296 22.01 -16.42 9.57
CA VAL A 296 20.54 -16.41 9.65
C VAL A 296 20.06 -15.99 11.03
N ARG A 297 20.60 -16.60 12.11
CA ARG A 297 20.23 -16.25 13.49
C ARG A 297 20.52 -14.79 13.81
N ARG A 298 21.67 -14.26 13.36
CA ARG A 298 22.01 -12.85 13.53
C ARG A 298 21.01 -11.94 12.83
N ALA A 299 20.65 -12.22 11.56
CA ALA A 299 19.66 -11.43 10.84
C ALA A 299 18.30 -11.44 11.55
N GLN A 300 17.84 -12.61 12.02
CA GLN A 300 16.61 -12.77 12.80
C GLN A 300 16.64 -11.95 14.10
N SER A 301 17.70 -12.09 14.90
CA SER A 301 17.83 -11.37 16.18
C SER A 301 17.95 -9.87 15.99
N VAL A 302 18.73 -9.41 15.01
CA VAL A 302 18.86 -7.98 14.70
C VAL A 302 17.51 -7.40 14.28
N ALA A 303 16.76 -8.08 13.40
CA ALA A 303 15.43 -7.62 12.99
C ALA A 303 14.46 -7.53 14.18
N LEU A 304 14.43 -8.52 15.07
CA LEU A 304 13.60 -8.50 16.27
C LEU A 304 13.99 -7.37 17.23
N LEU A 305 15.29 -7.20 17.49
CA LEU A 305 15.81 -6.14 18.36
C LEU A 305 15.49 -4.76 17.80
N LEU A 306 15.52 -4.58 16.47
CA LEU A 306 15.11 -3.33 15.83
C LEU A 306 13.63 -3.01 16.06
N VAL A 307 12.73 -4.00 16.03
CA VAL A 307 11.30 -3.82 16.34
C VAL A 307 11.12 -3.41 17.80
N ILE A 308 11.73 -4.15 18.72
CA ILE A 308 11.65 -3.85 20.16
C ILE A 308 12.20 -2.46 20.44
N TYR A 309 13.37 -2.13 19.88
CA TYR A 309 13.98 -0.82 20.02
C TYR A 309 13.09 0.29 19.45
N PHE A 310 12.57 0.13 18.23
CA PHE A 310 11.69 1.11 17.60
C PHE A 310 10.43 1.35 18.42
N ALA A 311 9.79 0.29 18.92
CA ALA A 311 8.60 0.38 19.75
C ALA A 311 8.88 1.11 21.08
N ILE A 312 9.94 0.73 21.81
CA ILE A 312 10.32 1.34 23.09
C ILE A 312 10.74 2.81 22.89
N TYR A 313 11.59 3.08 21.90
CA TYR A 313 12.04 4.43 21.56
C TYR A 313 10.85 5.32 21.24
N SER A 314 9.97 4.87 20.34
CA SER A 314 8.80 5.62 19.92
C SER A 314 7.82 5.82 21.08
N TYR A 315 7.61 4.81 21.92
CA TYR A 315 6.74 4.94 23.10
C TYR A 315 7.27 5.99 24.07
N ARG A 316 8.58 5.97 24.38
CA ARG A 316 9.21 6.95 25.27
C ARG A 316 9.10 8.36 24.69
N LYS A 317 9.45 8.52 23.41
CA LYS A 317 9.51 9.83 22.75
C LYS A 317 8.13 10.44 22.53
N TYR A 318 7.14 9.64 22.16
CA TYR A 318 5.85 10.16 21.68
C TYR A 318 4.73 10.08 22.72
N ILE A 319 4.75 9.07 23.60
CA ILE A 319 3.67 8.80 24.56
C ILE A 319 4.08 9.09 26.01
N ARG A 320 5.22 8.55 26.48
CA ARG A 320 5.57 8.57 27.91
C ARG A 320 5.93 9.96 28.44
N ILE A 321 6.71 10.75 27.69
CA ILE A 321 7.28 12.03 28.16
C ILE A 321 6.25 13.17 28.20
N ARG A 322 5.00 12.95 27.76
CA ARG A 322 3.96 14.00 27.71
C ARG A 322 3.29 14.20 29.07
N PRO A 323 3.42 15.39 29.70
CA PRO A 323 2.60 15.74 30.87
C PRO A 323 1.14 15.96 30.45
N GLY A 324 0.20 15.44 31.24
CA GLY A 324 -1.25 15.55 30.99
C GLY A 324 -1.86 14.43 30.13
N ASN A 325 -3.19 14.36 30.15
CA ASN A 325 -3.99 13.35 29.41
C ASN A 325 -4.38 13.80 28.00
N HIS A 326 -4.05 15.03 27.61
CA HIS A 326 -4.46 15.65 26.36
C HIS A 326 -3.22 16.15 25.62
N PHE A 327 -3.04 15.74 24.37
CA PHE A 327 -1.86 16.15 23.61
C PHE A 327 -2.09 16.20 22.10
N SER A 328 -1.14 16.84 21.40
CA SER A 328 -1.05 16.88 19.95
C SER A 328 0.37 16.61 19.48
N PHE A 329 0.53 16.08 18.27
CA PHE A 329 1.84 15.84 17.68
C PHE A 329 2.28 17.04 16.84
N THR A 330 3.58 17.35 16.88
CA THR A 330 4.15 18.38 16.00
C THR A 330 4.55 17.77 14.67
N ASP A 331 4.65 18.61 13.63
CA ASP A 331 5.16 18.22 12.30
C ASP A 331 6.48 17.46 12.39
N LYS A 332 7.44 17.97 13.18
CA LYS A 332 8.72 17.29 13.41
C LYS A 332 8.56 15.90 14.03
N GLN A 333 7.61 15.71 14.93
CA GLN A 333 7.40 14.41 15.58
C GLN A 333 6.80 13.39 14.63
N VAL A 334 5.76 13.78 13.88
CA VAL A 334 5.18 12.90 12.86
C VAL A 334 6.22 12.60 11.78
N SER A 335 7.07 13.57 11.43
CA SER A 335 8.12 13.37 10.41
C SER A 335 9.19 12.38 10.88
N HIS A 336 9.62 12.49 12.14
CA HIS A 336 10.56 11.51 12.71
C HIS A 336 9.94 10.11 12.81
N PHE A 337 8.66 10.00 13.17
CA PHE A 337 7.99 8.70 13.21
C PHE A 337 7.89 8.10 11.80
N PHE A 338 7.43 8.87 10.81
CA PHE A 338 7.36 8.44 9.42
C PHE A 338 8.70 7.96 8.88
N LEU A 339 9.77 8.75 9.04
CA LEU A 339 11.11 8.38 8.57
C LEU A 339 11.64 7.14 9.30
N GLY A 340 11.44 7.05 10.61
CA GLY A 340 11.81 5.85 11.37
C GLY A 340 11.02 4.61 10.96
N TYR A 341 9.72 4.77 10.68
CA TYR A 341 8.82 3.68 10.30
C TYR A 341 9.11 3.15 8.88
N LEU A 342 9.36 4.05 7.93
CA LEU A 342 9.81 3.71 6.57
C LEU A 342 11.25 3.15 6.58
N GLY A 343 12.15 3.76 7.34
CA GLY A 343 13.54 3.30 7.47
C GLY A 343 13.65 1.91 8.08
N LEU A 344 12.84 1.60 9.11
CA LEU A 344 12.75 0.26 9.68
C LEU A 344 12.27 -0.75 8.63
N TYR A 345 11.29 -0.37 7.80
CA TYR A 345 10.75 -1.25 6.76
C TYR A 345 11.75 -1.56 5.65
N VAL A 346 12.48 -0.54 5.18
CA VAL A 346 13.59 -0.72 4.22
C VAL A 346 14.72 -1.56 4.83
N THR A 347 15.06 -1.34 6.10
CA THR A 347 16.07 -2.15 6.80
C THR A 347 15.65 -3.61 6.88
N PHE A 348 14.37 -3.88 7.16
CA PHE A 348 13.82 -5.24 7.13
C PHE A 348 13.97 -5.89 5.75
N SER A 349 13.76 -5.13 4.68
CA SER A 349 13.93 -5.61 3.31
C SER A 349 15.37 -6.07 3.06
N ILE A 350 16.36 -5.28 3.50
CA ILE A 350 17.78 -5.61 3.36
C ILE A 350 18.14 -6.86 4.17
N LEU A 351 17.62 -6.98 5.39
CA LEU A 351 17.89 -8.12 6.26
C LEU A 351 17.24 -9.41 5.74
N VAL A 352 15.97 -9.38 5.34
CA VAL A 352 15.24 -10.58 4.88
C VAL A 352 15.77 -11.09 3.54
N THR A 353 16.30 -10.19 2.71
CA THR A 353 16.89 -10.55 1.41
C THR A 353 18.38 -10.82 1.51
N MET A 354 19.00 -10.63 2.69
CA MET A 354 20.44 -10.72 2.88
C MET A 354 21.26 -9.88 1.88
N SER A 355 20.69 -8.81 1.34
CA SER A 355 21.37 -7.97 0.36
C SER A 355 22.54 -7.20 0.96
N PHE A 356 22.72 -7.21 2.28
CA PHE A 356 23.91 -6.66 2.93
C PHE A 356 25.18 -7.51 2.72
N LEU A 357 25.05 -8.75 2.25
CA LEU A 357 26.20 -9.63 1.95
C LEU A 357 26.80 -9.37 0.57
N SER A 358 26.02 -8.92 -0.41
CA SER A 358 26.50 -8.63 -1.76
C SER A 358 25.55 -7.72 -2.55
N PHE A 359 26.04 -7.12 -3.64
CA PHE A 359 25.26 -6.24 -4.51
C PHE A 359 24.34 -6.97 -5.52
N TYR A 360 24.04 -8.26 -5.29
CA TYR A 360 23.24 -9.06 -6.21
C TYR A 360 21.79 -8.54 -6.40
N ARG A 361 21.29 -7.75 -5.44
CA ARG A 361 19.98 -7.08 -5.48
C ARG A 361 20.12 -5.57 -5.35
N ILE A 362 20.57 -4.95 -6.44
CA ILE A 362 20.82 -3.50 -6.50
C ILE A 362 19.57 -2.67 -6.15
N GLU A 363 18.37 -3.20 -6.39
CA GLU A 363 17.11 -2.51 -6.09
C GLU A 363 16.90 -2.25 -4.59
N GLN A 364 17.52 -3.04 -3.70
CA GLN A 364 17.45 -2.82 -2.25
C GLN A 364 18.11 -1.50 -1.84
N TYR A 365 19.18 -1.10 -2.55
CA TYR A 365 19.89 0.15 -2.31
C TYR A 365 19.16 1.35 -2.93
N LEU A 366 18.41 1.12 -4.01
CA LEU A 366 17.53 2.16 -4.58
C LEU A 366 16.43 2.58 -3.59
N TYR A 367 16.01 1.69 -2.68
CA TYR A 367 15.09 2.06 -1.61
C TYR A 367 15.70 3.09 -0.66
N ILE A 368 16.98 2.94 -0.31
CA ILE A 368 17.69 3.92 0.52
C ILE A 368 17.78 5.27 -0.20
N VAL A 369 18.12 5.26 -1.48
CA VAL A 369 18.16 6.47 -2.32
C VAL A 369 16.78 7.15 -2.34
N ASN A 370 15.70 6.39 -2.54
CA ASN A 370 14.34 6.94 -2.50
C ASN A 370 14.00 7.54 -1.14
N VAL A 371 14.37 6.90 -0.02
CA VAL A 371 14.15 7.45 1.32
C VAL A 371 14.87 8.79 1.50
N ILE A 372 16.11 8.93 1.02
CA ILE A 372 16.87 10.17 1.06
C ILE A 372 16.18 11.27 0.23
N ILE A 373 15.73 10.93 -0.99
CA ILE A 373 15.01 11.88 -1.85
C ILE A 373 13.70 12.33 -1.18
N ILE A 374 12.91 11.39 -0.66
CA ILE A 374 11.66 11.68 0.07
C ILE A 374 11.93 12.62 1.25
N MET A 375 12.97 12.34 2.05
CA MET A 375 13.35 13.18 3.19
C MET A 375 13.70 14.61 2.77
N SER A 376 14.46 14.77 1.67
CA SER A 376 14.81 16.08 1.12
C SER A 376 13.57 16.86 0.65
N LEU A 377 12.64 16.18 -0.04
CA LEU A 377 11.47 16.82 -0.62
C LEU A 377 10.41 17.23 0.41
N ILE A 378 10.22 16.45 1.49
CA ILE A 378 9.20 16.72 2.53
C ILE A 378 9.43 18.07 3.21
N GLY A 379 10.68 18.42 3.54
CA GLY A 379 11.00 19.62 4.31
C GLY A 379 10.65 20.94 3.60
N SER A 380 10.60 20.93 2.26
CA SER A 380 10.33 22.11 1.43
C SER A 380 8.88 22.23 0.97
N HIS A 381 8.02 21.27 1.33
CA HIS A 381 6.65 21.20 0.84
C HIS A 381 5.74 22.22 1.54
N LYS A 382 4.89 22.88 0.75
CA LYS A 382 3.79 23.73 1.22
C LYS A 382 2.46 23.08 0.84
N PRO A 383 1.53 22.93 1.78
CA PRO A 383 0.26 22.26 1.54
C PRO A 383 -0.58 23.08 0.54
N HIS A 384 -1.21 22.39 -0.40
CA HIS A 384 -2.18 23.00 -1.31
C HIS A 384 -3.43 22.12 -1.38
N PHE A 385 -4.56 22.68 -0.97
CA PHE A 385 -5.86 22.06 -1.13
C PHE A 385 -6.63 22.79 -2.23
N SER A 386 -7.24 22.04 -3.14
CA SER A 386 -8.09 22.59 -4.20
C SER A 386 -9.39 21.80 -4.25
N GLU A 387 -10.52 22.42 -4.02
CA GLU A 387 -11.79 21.67 -4.04
C GLU A 387 -12.15 21.27 -5.47
N ARG A 388 -12.28 19.97 -5.69
CA ARG A 388 -12.80 19.41 -6.95
C ARG A 388 -13.95 18.48 -6.59
N GLY A 389 -15.17 18.84 -6.99
CA GLY A 389 -16.36 18.02 -6.75
C GLY A 389 -16.34 16.67 -7.47
N LEU A 390 -17.37 15.85 -7.21
CA LEU A 390 -17.58 14.57 -7.92
C LEU A 390 -18.05 14.86 -9.35
N ASN A 391 -17.28 14.43 -10.35
CA ASN A 391 -17.67 14.54 -11.75
C ASN A 391 -17.71 13.14 -12.38
N TYR A 392 -18.83 12.46 -12.16
CA TYR A 392 -19.01 11.06 -12.54
C TYR A 392 -18.89 10.84 -14.05
N GLU A 393 -19.41 11.75 -14.86
CA GLU A 393 -19.33 11.66 -16.32
C GLU A 393 -17.88 11.67 -16.78
N ARG A 394 -17.09 12.65 -16.35
CA ARG A 394 -15.67 12.73 -16.69
C ARG A 394 -14.88 11.52 -16.18
N TRP A 395 -15.23 10.99 -15.02
CA TRP A 395 -14.58 9.80 -14.47
C TRP A 395 -14.89 8.56 -15.29
N PHE A 396 -16.14 8.40 -15.71
CA PHE A 396 -16.56 7.31 -16.58
C PHE A 396 -15.84 7.38 -17.94
N VAL A 397 -15.79 8.56 -18.55
CA VAL A 397 -15.03 8.77 -19.80
C VAL A 397 -13.54 8.45 -19.62
N ASN A 398 -12.91 8.94 -18.55
CA ASN A 398 -11.51 8.63 -18.26
C ASN A 398 -11.28 7.14 -18.01
N PHE A 399 -12.25 6.44 -17.40
CA PHE A 399 -12.19 5.00 -17.19
C PHE A 399 -12.23 4.24 -18.52
N LEU A 400 -13.11 4.62 -19.46
CA LEU A 400 -13.13 4.04 -20.80
C LEU A 400 -11.81 4.27 -21.56
N PHE A 401 -11.23 5.48 -21.45
CA PHE A 401 -9.91 5.76 -22.01
C PHE A 401 -8.83 4.88 -21.40
N LEU A 402 -8.89 4.60 -20.10
CA LEU A 402 -7.95 3.71 -19.43
C LEU A 402 -8.07 2.27 -19.94
N LEU A 403 -9.29 1.76 -20.15
CA LEU A 403 -9.49 0.42 -20.74
C LEU A 403 -8.90 0.35 -22.16
N ALA A 404 -9.15 1.36 -22.99
CA ALA A 404 -8.56 1.45 -24.32
C ALA A 404 -7.02 1.55 -24.27
N PHE A 405 -6.48 2.28 -23.31
CA PHE A 405 -5.04 2.37 -23.10
C PHE A 405 -4.44 1.02 -22.70
N LEU A 406 -5.08 0.27 -21.81
CA LEU A 406 -4.64 -1.09 -21.46
C LEU A 406 -4.67 -2.03 -22.67
N ALA A 407 -5.64 -1.89 -23.57
CA ALA A 407 -5.68 -2.66 -24.82
C ALA A 407 -4.47 -2.33 -25.73
N ILE A 408 -4.05 -1.06 -25.79
CA ILE A 408 -2.83 -0.65 -26.51
C ILE A 408 -1.59 -1.28 -25.85
N LEU A 409 -1.49 -1.26 -24.52
CA LEU A 409 -0.39 -1.92 -23.80
C LEU A 409 -0.35 -3.42 -24.08
N THR A 410 -1.51 -4.08 -24.13
CA THR A 410 -1.60 -5.49 -24.52
C THR A 410 -1.04 -5.71 -25.91
N ALA A 411 -1.47 -4.92 -26.91
CA ALA A 411 -0.99 -5.06 -28.28
C ALA A 411 0.54 -4.90 -28.36
N ILE A 412 1.11 -3.95 -27.61
CA ILE A 412 2.56 -3.79 -27.52
C ILE A 412 3.20 -5.01 -26.87
N ALA A 413 2.70 -5.47 -25.72
CA ALA A 413 3.27 -6.60 -24.99
C ALA A 413 3.33 -7.86 -25.85
N VAL A 414 2.20 -8.28 -26.43
CA VAL A 414 2.13 -9.53 -27.24
C VAL A 414 3.00 -9.49 -28.49
N SER A 415 3.26 -8.29 -29.04
CA SER A 415 4.13 -8.10 -30.21
C SER A 415 5.63 -8.02 -29.87
N SER A 416 5.98 -7.89 -28.59
CA SER A 416 7.34 -7.58 -28.14
C SER A 416 8.19 -8.80 -27.78
N HIS A 417 7.57 -9.99 -27.62
CA HIS A 417 8.26 -11.19 -27.17
C HIS A 417 7.58 -12.49 -27.64
N GLY A 418 8.31 -13.61 -27.61
CA GLY A 418 7.75 -14.96 -27.69
C GLY A 418 7.24 -15.46 -26.33
N GLU A 419 6.88 -16.74 -26.19
CA GLU A 419 6.36 -17.25 -24.91
C GLU A 419 7.42 -17.15 -23.79
N LEU A 420 7.08 -16.43 -22.71
CA LEU A 420 7.99 -16.19 -21.58
C LEU A 420 7.82 -17.25 -20.48
N HIS A 421 8.90 -17.57 -19.76
CA HIS A 421 8.85 -18.47 -18.61
C HIS A 421 7.81 -17.99 -17.57
N GLY A 422 7.00 -18.91 -17.04
CA GLY A 422 5.95 -18.61 -16.07
C GLY A 422 4.67 -17.99 -16.68
N ALA A 423 4.54 -17.99 -18.02
CA ALA A 423 3.28 -17.69 -18.69
C ALA A 423 2.17 -18.65 -18.24
N GLN A 424 0.97 -18.10 -18.08
CA GLN A 424 -0.24 -18.84 -17.72
C GLN A 424 -1.31 -18.58 -18.77
N ARG A 425 -2.22 -19.54 -18.96
CA ARG A 425 -3.37 -19.39 -19.85
C ARG A 425 -4.67 -19.52 -19.07
N ARG A 426 -5.58 -18.58 -19.29
CA ARG A 426 -6.95 -18.62 -18.78
C ARG A 426 -7.90 -19.27 -19.80
N PHE A 427 -7.65 -19.02 -21.08
CA PHE A 427 -8.44 -19.47 -22.22
C PHE A 427 -7.63 -20.38 -23.13
#